data_AF-A0A971YP44-F1
#
_entry.id   AF-A0A971YP44-F1
#
_cell.length_a   1.000
_cell.length_b   1.000
_cell.length_c   1.000
_cell.angle_alpha   90.00
_cell.angle_beta   90.00
_cell.angle_gamma   90.00
#
_symmetry.space_group_name_H-M   'P 1'
#
loop_
_entity.id
_entity.type
_entity.pdbx_description
1 polymer ?
#
loop_
_entity_poly.entity_id
_entity_poly.type
_entity_poly.pdbx_seq_one_letter_code
_entity_poly.pdbx_strand_id
1 'polypeptide(L)'
;MPRCNMALIGAIVSLIVLLTTVPLNAAAGLAGLDGGISADAGISGSVKYQEVVFVTGEPEVLSGSVSIRPGRPRGNSEETTYNYRLDNPEVGVSLDRQLTLRTTWVETGKQVTAQTEISRVRETITVGRTRYSLDPDSSVWSRSTVTVAEPAVSYRAGNLEGRRVYTINRGEGQVVVEFSGDSTGYEHSWGQVEVQSIYGTVSQKRTWTVQEDTTDEEGRRVRQQVTRSSDWSGTFTCQVSHSTKFDLQYVSNQPTQISFAGGYLETETKEGILWVSYDLPRLNAVGEVSGRRRNQGDFTLNLTGTPRTQRLPVPQYQDVHGR
;
A
#
# COMPACT_ATOMS: atom_id res chain seq x y z
N MET A 1 -6.30 -19.17 -79.52
CA MET A 1 -6.93 -18.71 -78.27
C MET A 1 -6.20 -19.35 -77.11
N PRO A 2 -5.45 -18.57 -76.31
CA PRO A 2 -4.51 -19.07 -75.33
C PRO A 2 -5.11 -19.17 -73.91
N ARG A 3 -4.38 -19.92 -73.08
CA ARG A 3 -4.63 -20.37 -71.71
C ARG A 3 -4.81 -19.22 -70.72
N CYS A 4 -5.73 -19.37 -69.77
CA CYS A 4 -5.93 -18.45 -68.64
C CYS A 4 -5.35 -19.06 -67.34
N ASN A 5 -4.27 -18.44 -66.89
CA ASN A 5 -3.70 -18.27 -65.54
C ASN A 5 -3.98 -19.29 -64.41
N MET A 6 -2.92 -20.05 -64.09
CA MET A 6 -2.60 -20.51 -62.74
C MET A 6 -2.28 -19.32 -61.84
N ALA A 7 -3.06 -19.10 -60.78
CA ALA A 7 -2.63 -18.42 -59.56
C ALA A 7 -3.66 -18.69 -58.45
N LEU A 8 -3.42 -19.69 -57.60
CA LEU A 8 -4.04 -19.71 -56.26
C LEU A 8 -3.10 -20.38 -55.25
N ILE A 9 -2.13 -19.58 -54.82
CA ILE A 9 -1.75 -19.33 -53.41
C ILE A 9 -1.95 -20.54 -52.48
N GLY A 10 -0.88 -21.31 -52.30
CA GLY A 10 -0.67 -22.09 -51.08
C GLY A 10 -0.22 -21.15 -49.96
N ALA A 11 -1.04 -21.03 -48.91
CA ALA A 11 -0.71 -20.27 -47.71
C ALA A 11 -0.68 -21.20 -46.50
N ILE A 12 0.55 -21.48 -46.10
CA ILE A 12 1.05 -21.92 -44.80
C ILE A 12 0.16 -21.41 -43.66
N VAL A 13 -0.55 -22.32 -42.96
CA VAL A 13 -1.13 -22.02 -41.65
C VAL A 13 -0.01 -22.16 -40.61
N SER A 14 0.78 -21.10 -40.49
CA SER A 14 1.68 -20.91 -39.35
C SER A 14 0.81 -20.63 -38.13
N LEU A 15 0.84 -21.56 -37.16
CA LEU A 15 0.26 -21.43 -35.84
C LEU A 15 0.93 -20.25 -35.12
N ILE A 16 0.37 -19.04 -35.28
CA ILE A 16 0.67 -17.91 -34.42
C ILE A 16 -0.01 -18.22 -33.09
N VAL A 17 0.75 -18.84 -32.18
CA VAL A 17 0.49 -18.73 -30.75
C VAL A 17 0.63 -17.24 -30.44
N LEU A 18 -0.49 -16.54 -30.43
CA LEU A 18 -0.57 -15.19 -29.90
C LEU A 18 -0.31 -15.34 -28.39
N LEU A 19 0.96 -15.29 -27.99
CA LEU A 19 1.35 -14.89 -26.64
C LEU A 19 0.75 -13.50 -26.48
N THR A 20 -0.50 -13.43 -26.00
CA THR A 20 -0.99 -12.22 -25.39
C THR A 20 -0.06 -12.01 -24.22
N THR A 21 0.93 -11.14 -24.39
CA THR A 21 1.66 -10.52 -23.30
C THR A 21 0.57 -9.86 -22.46
N VAL A 22 0.05 -10.59 -21.48
CA VAL A 22 -0.66 -9.98 -20.37
C VAL A 22 0.33 -8.93 -19.90
N PRO A 23 0.00 -7.62 -19.99
CA PRO A 23 0.92 -6.61 -19.50
C PRO A 23 1.21 -7.02 -18.07
N LEU A 24 2.47 -7.38 -17.81
CA LEU A 24 2.90 -7.66 -16.46
C LEU A 24 2.68 -6.34 -15.74
N ASN A 25 1.63 -6.27 -14.93
CA ASN A 25 1.27 -5.05 -14.23
C ASN A 25 2.45 -4.74 -13.29
N ALA A 26 3.37 -3.90 -13.76
CA ALA A 26 4.50 -3.36 -13.02
C ALA A 26 4.04 -2.33 -11.97
N ALA A 27 2.74 -2.02 -11.94
CA ALA A 27 2.12 -1.21 -10.92
C ALA A 27 2.21 -1.92 -9.56
N ALA A 28 2.70 -1.19 -8.57
CA ALA A 28 2.95 -1.64 -7.20
C ALA A 28 1.87 -2.60 -6.71
N GLY A 29 2.33 -3.76 -6.21
CA GLY A 29 1.50 -4.82 -5.68
C GLY A 29 0.65 -4.39 -4.48
N LEU A 30 -0.22 -5.30 -4.05
CA LEU A 30 -1.31 -5.15 -3.09
C LEU A 30 -0.89 -4.58 -1.72
N ALA A 31 0.41 -4.51 -1.45
CA ALA A 31 0.98 -3.86 -0.29
C ALA A 31 0.74 -2.34 -0.33
N GLY A 32 0.11 -1.83 0.74
CA GLY A 32 -0.01 -0.40 0.97
C GLY A 32 1.33 0.32 0.88
N LEU A 33 1.29 1.63 0.67
CA LEU A 33 2.50 2.44 0.75
C LEU A 33 3.08 2.36 2.17
N ASP A 34 4.33 1.94 2.31
CA ASP A 34 5.11 1.95 3.55
C ASP A 34 4.50 1.15 4.72
N GLY A 35 3.97 -0.03 4.40
CA GLY A 35 3.62 -1.02 5.42
C GLY A 35 2.16 -1.01 5.86
N GLY A 36 1.25 -0.34 5.12
CA GLY A 36 -0.18 -0.45 5.37
C GLY A 36 -0.84 -1.67 4.73
N ILE A 37 -1.98 -2.06 5.29
CA ILE A 37 -2.83 -3.15 4.78
C ILE A 37 -4.08 -2.61 4.11
N SER A 38 -4.57 -3.37 3.13
CA SER A 38 -5.68 -2.98 2.26
C SER A 38 -6.59 -4.19 2.04
N ALA A 39 -7.86 -3.93 1.78
CA ALA A 39 -8.83 -4.94 1.42
C ALA A 39 -9.62 -4.50 0.18
N ASP A 40 -10.94 -4.70 0.17
CA ASP A 40 -11.73 -4.40 -1.02
C ASP A 40 -12.01 -2.92 -1.24
N ALA A 41 -12.19 -2.59 -2.52
CA ALA A 41 -12.84 -1.37 -2.93
C ALA A 41 -14.34 -1.41 -2.57
N GLY A 42 -14.81 -0.34 -1.93
CA GLY A 42 -16.23 -0.08 -1.73
C GLY A 42 -16.93 0.38 -3.02
N ILE A 43 -18.24 0.68 -2.92
CA ILE A 43 -19.07 1.13 -4.06
C ILE A 43 -18.52 2.41 -4.72
N SER A 44 -17.92 3.29 -3.92
CA SER A 44 -17.25 4.52 -4.39
C SER A 44 -15.96 4.27 -5.19
N GLY A 45 -15.48 3.02 -5.26
CA GLY A 45 -14.20 2.66 -5.86
C GLY A 45 -12.98 2.91 -4.95
N SER A 46 -13.18 3.45 -3.74
CA SER A 46 -12.10 3.61 -2.76
C SER A 46 -11.86 2.31 -1.99
N VAL A 47 -10.59 1.96 -1.81
CA VAL A 47 -10.13 0.75 -1.11
C VAL A 47 -10.07 1.01 0.39
N LYS A 48 -10.58 0.07 1.20
CA LYS A 48 -10.41 0.09 2.66
C LYS A 48 -8.95 -0.09 3.02
N TYR A 49 -8.46 0.69 3.98
CA TYR A 49 -7.05 0.76 4.29
C TYR A 49 -6.78 0.99 5.79
N GLN A 50 -5.69 0.42 6.29
CA GLN A 50 -5.16 0.67 7.63
C GLN A 50 -3.62 0.78 7.60
N GLU A 51 -3.07 1.69 8.39
CA GLU A 51 -1.62 1.79 8.63
C GLU A 51 -1.32 2.27 10.06
N VAL A 52 -0.06 2.17 10.47
CA VAL A 52 0.43 2.68 11.75
C VAL A 52 1.36 3.87 11.51
N VAL A 53 1.17 4.92 12.28
CA VAL A 53 1.97 6.15 12.24
C VAL A 53 2.71 6.31 13.55
N PHE A 54 3.99 6.67 13.49
CA PHE A 54 4.86 6.77 14.67
C PHE A 54 5.28 8.21 15.02
N VAL A 55 4.76 9.23 14.30
CA VAL A 55 5.26 10.62 14.41
C VAL A 55 4.96 11.29 15.77
N THR A 56 4.03 10.73 16.54
CA THR A 56 3.64 11.23 17.87
C THR A 56 4.58 10.78 18.98
N GLY A 57 5.40 9.75 18.74
CA GLY A 57 6.13 9.05 19.80
C GLY A 57 5.34 7.89 20.41
N GLU A 58 4.13 7.64 19.90
CA GLU A 58 3.30 6.48 20.19
C GLU A 58 2.85 5.84 18.86
N PRO A 59 2.56 4.52 18.83
CA PRO A 59 2.11 3.86 17.62
C PRO A 59 0.61 4.13 17.41
N GLU A 60 0.29 5.00 16.46
CA GLU A 60 -1.09 5.39 16.15
C GLU A 60 -1.64 4.55 15.00
N VAL A 61 -2.63 3.70 15.29
CA VAL A 61 -3.34 2.94 14.27
C VAL A 61 -4.37 3.85 13.59
N LEU A 62 -4.25 4.05 12.28
CA LEU A 62 -5.19 4.82 11.48
C LEU A 62 -5.93 3.91 10.51
N SER A 63 -7.21 4.21 10.28
CA SER A 63 -8.06 3.48 9.35
C SER A 63 -8.84 4.42 8.45
N GLY A 64 -9.19 3.97 7.26
CA GLY A 64 -10.01 4.76 6.35
C GLY A 64 -9.97 4.22 4.94
N SER A 65 -9.72 5.12 3.98
CA SER A 65 -9.79 4.78 2.57
C SER A 65 -8.65 5.35 1.74
N VAL A 66 -8.32 4.62 0.67
CA VAL A 66 -7.42 5.07 -0.39
C VAL A 66 -8.12 5.06 -1.74
N SER A 67 -8.01 6.16 -2.47
CA SER A 67 -8.44 6.26 -3.88
C SER A 67 -7.22 6.18 -4.77
N ILE A 68 -7.22 5.20 -5.68
CA ILE A 68 -6.12 4.92 -6.61
C ILE A 68 -6.56 5.38 -8.00
N ARG A 69 -5.74 6.21 -8.65
CA ARG A 69 -5.97 6.71 -10.00
C ARG A 69 -4.75 6.44 -10.86
N PRO A 70 -4.75 5.31 -11.60
CA PRO A 70 -3.73 5.02 -12.59
C PRO A 70 -3.76 6.07 -13.70
N GLY A 71 -2.58 6.51 -14.11
CA GLY A 71 -2.39 7.38 -15.26
C GLY A 71 -2.45 6.59 -16.56
N ARG A 72 -2.32 7.29 -17.69
CA ARG A 72 -2.09 6.61 -18.97
C ARG A 72 -0.60 6.25 -19.06
N PRO A 73 -0.25 5.00 -19.38
CA PRO A 73 1.13 4.64 -19.66
C PRO A 73 1.73 5.52 -20.76
N ARG A 74 2.98 5.90 -20.58
CA ARG A 74 3.79 6.67 -21.53
C ARG A 74 5.07 5.89 -21.79
N GLY A 75 5.04 5.08 -22.85
CA GLY A 75 6.12 4.14 -23.14
C GLY A 75 6.29 3.14 -22.00
N ASN A 76 7.49 3.07 -21.44
CA ASN A 76 7.85 2.21 -20.32
C ASN A 76 7.72 2.91 -18.95
N SER A 77 6.76 3.83 -18.83
CA SER A 77 6.51 4.56 -17.59
C SER A 77 5.03 4.82 -17.36
N GLU A 78 4.63 4.86 -16.09
CA GLU A 78 3.27 5.16 -15.66
C GLU A 78 3.31 5.98 -14.38
N GLU A 79 2.38 6.92 -14.24
CA GLU A 79 2.18 7.67 -13.00
C GLU A 79 0.86 7.27 -12.36
N THR A 80 0.87 6.81 -11.11
CA THR A 80 -0.33 6.48 -10.34
C THR A 80 -0.48 7.43 -9.17
N THR A 81 -1.66 8.05 -9.04
CA THR A 81 -1.96 8.95 -7.93
C THR A 81 -2.79 8.25 -6.86
N TYR A 82 -2.34 8.36 -5.62
CA TYR A 82 -3.01 7.84 -4.44
C TYR A 82 -3.49 8.99 -3.55
N ASN A 83 -4.70 8.85 -3.02
CA ASN A 83 -5.28 9.80 -2.07
C ASN A 83 -5.79 9.02 -0.86
N TYR A 84 -5.17 9.24 0.29
CA TYR A 84 -5.51 8.63 1.57
C TYR A 84 -6.26 9.62 2.43
N ARG A 85 -7.31 9.13 3.09
CA ARG A 85 -8.00 9.80 4.18
C ARG A 85 -8.18 8.77 5.28
N LEU A 86 -7.39 8.91 6.32
CA LEU A 86 -7.35 8.00 7.45
C LEU A 86 -7.55 8.77 8.74
N ASP A 87 -8.18 8.14 9.72
CA ASP A 87 -8.36 8.71 11.04
C ASP A 87 -8.42 7.63 12.11
N ASN A 88 -8.22 8.09 13.34
CA ASN A 88 -8.52 7.38 14.56
C ASN A 88 -9.28 8.36 15.47
N PRO A 89 -10.61 8.26 15.54
CA PRO A 89 -11.43 9.19 16.31
C PRO A 89 -11.29 8.99 17.82
N GLU A 90 -10.84 7.81 18.28
CA GLU A 90 -10.65 7.52 19.72
C GLU A 90 -9.47 8.31 20.30
N VAL A 91 -8.39 8.44 19.52
CA VAL A 91 -7.18 9.18 19.91
C VAL A 91 -7.14 10.60 19.30
N GLY A 92 -8.04 10.90 18.36
CA GLY A 92 -8.14 12.22 17.72
C GLY A 92 -7.01 12.50 16.73
N VAL A 93 -6.57 11.47 16.00
CA VAL A 93 -5.53 11.55 14.98
C VAL A 93 -6.14 11.45 13.59
N SER A 94 -5.69 12.28 12.65
CA SER A 94 -6.09 12.17 11.24
C SER A 94 -4.90 12.31 10.30
N LEU A 95 -4.99 11.69 9.13
CA LEU A 95 -4.00 11.73 8.06
C LEU A 95 -4.67 11.99 6.72
N ASP A 96 -4.22 13.07 6.08
CA ASP A 96 -4.51 13.39 4.69
C ASP A 96 -3.21 13.28 3.88
N ARG A 97 -3.15 12.33 2.95
CA ARG A 97 -1.98 12.10 2.10
C ARG A 97 -2.41 12.03 0.65
N GLN A 98 -1.78 12.85 -0.19
CA GLN A 98 -1.85 12.75 -1.64
C GLN A 98 -0.45 12.56 -2.19
N LEU A 99 -0.24 11.50 -2.96
CA LEU A 99 1.03 11.27 -3.62
C LEU A 99 0.84 10.74 -5.03
N THR A 100 1.78 11.07 -5.89
CA THR A 100 1.89 10.52 -7.24
C THR A 100 3.19 9.75 -7.29
N LEU A 101 3.08 8.46 -7.63
CA LEU A 101 4.23 7.59 -7.88
C LEU A 101 4.46 7.49 -9.37
N ARG A 102 5.70 7.65 -9.79
CA ARG A 102 6.16 7.35 -11.14
C ARG A 102 6.84 6.00 -11.10
N THR A 103 6.31 5.04 -11.85
CA THR A 103 6.97 3.75 -12.11
C THR A 103 7.56 3.77 -13.51
N THR A 104 8.83 3.39 -13.64
CA THR A 104 9.48 3.09 -14.90
C THR A 104 9.87 1.62 -14.91
N TRP A 105 9.84 0.97 -16.07
CA TRP A 105 10.20 -0.45 -16.16
C TRP A 105 11.04 -0.77 -17.39
N VAL A 106 11.72 -1.91 -17.31
CA VAL A 106 12.49 -2.52 -18.39
C VAL A 106 12.12 -3.99 -18.46
N GLU A 107 11.80 -4.45 -19.66
CA GLU A 107 11.48 -5.85 -19.94
C GLU A 107 12.69 -6.54 -20.57
N THR A 108 13.02 -7.73 -20.10
CA THR A 108 14.12 -8.56 -20.63
C THR A 108 13.69 -10.02 -20.61
N GLY A 109 13.21 -10.51 -21.76
CA GLY A 109 12.66 -11.85 -21.87
C GLY A 109 11.40 -12.01 -20.99
N LYS A 110 11.46 -12.90 -20.01
CA LYS A 110 10.37 -13.15 -19.04
C LYS A 110 10.43 -12.25 -17.80
N GLN A 111 11.48 -11.44 -17.69
CA GLN A 111 11.72 -10.61 -16.52
C GLN A 111 11.29 -9.16 -16.78
N VAL A 112 10.68 -8.55 -15.79
CA VAL A 112 10.39 -7.11 -15.75
C VAL A 112 11.01 -6.53 -14.48
N THR A 113 11.90 -5.56 -14.65
CA THR A 113 12.44 -4.77 -13.54
C THR A 113 11.75 -3.41 -13.53
N ALA A 114 11.21 -2.99 -12.39
CA ALA A 114 10.51 -1.73 -12.24
C ALA A 114 11.08 -0.89 -11.09
N GLN A 115 11.25 0.41 -11.33
CA GLN A 115 11.66 1.41 -10.36
C GLN A 115 10.52 2.39 -10.14
N THR A 116 10.13 2.59 -8.90
CA THR A 116 9.04 3.48 -8.50
C THR A 116 9.58 4.57 -7.57
N GLU A 117 9.23 5.82 -7.85
CA GLU A 117 9.67 6.99 -7.11
C GLU A 117 8.50 7.95 -6.87
N ILE A 118 8.59 8.78 -5.83
CA ILE A 118 7.62 9.86 -5.60
C ILE A 118 7.88 10.99 -6.58
N SER A 119 6.91 11.30 -7.44
CA SER A 119 6.96 12.48 -8.31
C SER A 119 6.32 13.71 -7.68
N ARG A 120 5.34 13.51 -6.80
CA ARG A 120 4.68 14.57 -6.03
C ARG A 120 4.14 14.00 -4.73
N VAL A 121 4.27 14.75 -3.64
CA VAL A 121 3.70 14.36 -2.34
C VAL A 121 3.19 15.58 -1.58
N ARG A 122 2.08 15.37 -0.87
CA ARG A 122 1.56 16.24 0.17
C ARG A 122 0.99 15.34 1.25
N GLU A 123 1.51 15.45 2.46
CA GLU A 123 1.02 14.67 3.59
C GLU A 123 0.87 15.56 4.82
N THR A 124 -0.20 15.34 5.56
CA THR A 124 -0.47 16.07 6.79
C THR A 124 -1.12 15.15 7.81
N ILE A 125 -0.46 15.03 8.96
CA ILE A 125 -0.97 14.30 10.12
C ILE A 125 -1.38 15.33 11.17
N THR A 126 -2.57 15.21 11.72
CA THR A 126 -3.10 16.14 12.73
C THR A 126 -3.43 15.37 14.00
N VAL A 127 -2.93 15.86 15.13
CA VAL A 127 -3.14 15.28 16.47
C VAL A 127 -3.55 16.41 17.41
N GLY A 128 -4.85 16.50 17.69
CA GLY A 128 -5.43 17.64 18.40
C GLY A 128 -5.06 18.97 17.73
N ARG A 129 -4.20 19.77 18.37
CA ARG A 129 -3.72 21.07 17.86
C ARG A 129 -2.37 21.00 17.13
N THR A 130 -1.68 19.87 17.20
CA THR A 130 -0.37 19.69 16.56
C THR A 130 -0.56 19.17 15.14
N ARG A 131 0.12 19.80 14.18
CA ARG A 131 0.12 19.41 12.77
C ARG A 131 1.54 19.01 12.35
N TYR A 132 1.68 17.82 11.80
CA TYR A 132 2.90 17.34 11.15
C TYR A 132 2.70 17.45 9.64
N SER A 133 3.47 18.30 8.97
CA SER A 133 3.36 18.50 7.52
C SER A 133 4.63 18.01 6.85
N LEU A 134 4.50 17.05 5.92
CA LEU A 134 5.64 16.50 5.20
C LEU A 134 6.30 17.58 4.34
N ASP A 135 7.60 17.71 4.48
CA ASP A 135 8.47 18.55 3.67
C ASP A 135 8.93 17.75 2.44
N PRO A 136 8.41 18.05 1.23
CA PRO A 136 8.76 17.31 0.03
C PRO A 136 10.23 17.50 -0.38
N ASP A 137 10.85 18.64 -0.05
CA ASP A 137 12.22 18.96 -0.50
C ASP A 137 13.26 18.18 0.33
N SER A 138 12.93 17.86 1.58
CA SER A 138 13.78 17.09 2.49
C SER A 138 13.43 15.59 2.54
N SER A 139 12.40 15.15 1.80
CA SER A 139 11.91 13.77 1.83
C SER A 139 12.27 13.01 0.55
N VAL A 140 12.63 11.75 0.69
CA VAL A 140 12.95 10.84 -0.43
C VAL A 140 12.29 9.49 -0.22
N TRP A 141 11.95 8.83 -1.32
CA TRP A 141 11.38 7.49 -1.31
C TRP A 141 11.60 6.82 -2.66
N SER A 142 12.00 5.55 -2.64
CA SER A 142 12.11 4.73 -3.83
C SER A 142 11.76 3.27 -3.53
N ARG A 143 11.29 2.58 -4.57
CA ARG A 143 11.05 1.14 -4.56
C ARG A 143 11.59 0.55 -5.85
N SER A 144 12.23 -0.60 -5.76
CA SER A 144 12.67 -1.39 -6.91
C SER A 144 12.07 -2.79 -6.81
N THR A 145 11.63 -3.32 -7.94
CA THR A 145 11.05 -4.66 -8.01
C THR A 145 11.55 -5.39 -9.24
N VAL A 146 11.67 -6.70 -9.12
CA VAL A 146 11.89 -7.62 -10.23
C VAL A 146 10.78 -8.66 -10.22
N THR A 147 10.14 -8.87 -11.36
CA THR A 147 9.13 -9.90 -11.56
C THR A 147 9.59 -10.83 -12.67
N VAL A 148 9.49 -12.13 -12.45
CA VAL A 148 9.74 -13.17 -13.46
C VAL A 148 8.42 -13.89 -13.73
N ALA A 149 7.98 -13.86 -14.99
CA ALA A 149 6.75 -14.51 -15.43
C ALA A 149 7.05 -15.94 -15.94
N GLU A 150 6.54 -16.94 -15.21
CA GLU A 150 6.49 -18.33 -15.67
C GLU A 150 5.07 -18.70 -16.14
N PRO A 151 4.88 -19.77 -16.94
CA PRO A 151 3.61 -20.05 -17.61
C PRO A 151 2.36 -20.11 -16.72
N ALA A 152 2.52 -20.45 -15.44
CA ALA A 152 1.41 -20.58 -14.48
C ALA A 152 1.55 -19.69 -13.24
N VAL A 153 2.72 -19.08 -13.03
CA VAL A 153 3.03 -18.33 -11.81
C VAL A 153 4.03 -17.23 -12.12
N SER A 154 3.84 -16.07 -11.53
CA SER A 154 4.83 -14.99 -11.52
C SER A 154 5.42 -14.87 -10.13
N TYR A 155 6.73 -14.78 -10.04
CA TYR A 155 7.43 -14.50 -8.80
C TYR A 155 7.92 -13.06 -8.81
N ARG A 156 7.83 -12.38 -7.67
CA ARG A 156 8.36 -11.03 -7.49
C ARG A 156 9.21 -10.92 -6.25
N ALA A 157 10.24 -10.10 -6.36
CA ALA A 157 11.04 -9.63 -5.24
C ALA A 157 11.25 -8.12 -5.37
N GLY A 158 11.47 -7.44 -4.27
CA GLY A 158 11.72 -6.02 -4.30
C GLY A 158 12.25 -5.48 -2.99
N ASN A 159 12.62 -4.23 -3.04
CA ASN A 159 13.21 -3.48 -1.94
C ASN A 159 12.70 -2.04 -2.00
N LEU A 160 12.61 -1.40 -0.84
CA LEU A 160 12.17 -0.03 -0.69
C LEU A 160 13.02 0.68 0.34
N GLU A 161 13.20 1.98 0.12
CA GLU A 161 13.91 2.86 1.04
C GLU A 161 13.19 4.20 1.08
N GLY A 162 13.16 4.82 2.25
CA GLY A 162 12.48 6.10 2.42
C GLY A 162 12.99 6.89 3.61
N ARG A 163 12.90 8.20 3.46
CA ARG A 163 13.13 9.19 4.49
C ARG A 163 12.07 10.26 4.36
N ARG A 164 11.19 10.36 5.36
CA ARG A 164 10.13 11.36 5.43
C ARG A 164 10.45 12.36 6.52
N VAL A 165 10.52 13.64 6.15
CA VAL A 165 10.74 14.74 7.09
C VAL A 165 9.45 15.52 7.25
N TYR A 166 8.97 15.65 8.48
CA TYR A 166 7.76 16.39 8.82
C TYR A 166 8.13 17.61 9.64
N THR A 167 7.61 18.76 9.25
CA THR A 167 7.64 19.98 10.08
C THR A 167 6.50 19.92 11.10
N ILE A 168 6.82 20.23 12.36
CA ILE A 168 5.85 20.26 13.47
C ILE A 168 5.37 21.68 13.63
N ASN A 169 4.06 21.88 13.40
CA ASN A 169 3.45 23.20 13.33
C ASN A 169 4.29 24.15 12.43
N ARG A 170 4.03 25.45 12.47
CA ARG A 170 4.88 26.41 11.74
C ARG A 170 6.10 26.76 12.58
N GLY A 171 7.12 25.89 12.54
CA GLY A 171 8.44 26.17 13.11
C GLY A 171 8.68 25.68 14.53
N GLU A 172 7.88 24.74 15.06
CA GLU A 172 8.12 24.14 16.38
C GLU A 172 9.14 22.99 16.32
N GLY A 173 9.64 22.63 15.15
CA GLY A 173 10.67 21.60 14.98
C GLY A 173 10.30 20.60 13.89
N GLN A 174 10.85 19.40 13.99
CA GLN A 174 10.69 18.35 12.97
C GLN A 174 10.63 16.94 13.55
N VAL A 175 9.98 16.05 12.80
CA VAL A 175 10.04 14.59 12.95
C VAL A 175 10.64 14.01 11.68
N VAL A 176 11.60 13.10 11.82
CA VAL A 176 12.22 12.38 10.71
C VAL A 176 11.92 10.91 10.88
N VAL A 177 11.34 10.29 9.84
CA VAL A 177 11.09 8.84 9.76
C VAL A 177 11.96 8.28 8.65
N GLU A 178 12.87 7.38 8.99
CA GLU A 178 13.75 6.69 8.04
C GLU A 178 13.42 5.20 8.05
N PHE A 179 13.32 4.59 6.89
CA PHE A 179 12.96 3.18 6.79
C PHE A 179 13.53 2.54 5.53
N SER A 180 13.70 1.23 5.62
CA SER A 180 14.04 0.37 4.51
C SER A 180 13.28 -0.93 4.65
N GLY A 181 13.12 -1.64 3.55
CA GLY A 181 12.41 -2.90 3.57
C GLY A 181 12.61 -3.72 2.32
N ASP A 182 12.19 -4.97 2.44
CA ASP A 182 12.18 -5.96 1.37
C ASP A 182 10.77 -6.51 1.19
N SER A 183 10.50 -7.03 0.00
CA SER A 183 9.23 -7.66 -0.33
C SER A 183 9.46 -8.86 -1.22
N THR A 184 8.65 -9.90 -1.02
CA THR A 184 8.61 -11.09 -1.86
C THR A 184 7.18 -11.51 -2.07
N GLY A 185 6.89 -12.12 -3.21
CA GLY A 185 5.54 -12.58 -3.48
C GLY A 185 5.45 -13.44 -4.71
N TYR A 186 4.28 -14.02 -4.89
CA TYR A 186 3.93 -14.78 -6.08
C TYR A 186 2.47 -14.55 -6.44
N GLU A 187 2.16 -14.73 -7.71
CA GLU A 187 0.82 -14.57 -8.27
C GLU A 187 0.56 -15.68 -9.29
N HIS A 188 -0.56 -16.39 -9.16
CA HIS A 188 -1.06 -17.35 -10.13
C HIS A 188 -2.59 -17.26 -10.22
N SER A 189 -3.20 -18.00 -11.15
CA SER A 189 -4.65 -17.95 -11.41
C SER A 189 -5.57 -18.33 -10.23
N TRP A 190 -5.02 -18.84 -9.13
CA TRP A 190 -5.78 -19.34 -7.97
C TRP A 190 -5.42 -18.62 -6.68
N GLY A 191 -4.50 -17.67 -6.73
CA GLY A 191 -4.13 -16.90 -5.56
C GLY A 191 -2.89 -16.06 -5.77
N GLN A 192 -2.73 -15.13 -4.84
CA GLN A 192 -1.58 -14.25 -4.78
C GLN A 192 -1.20 -14.05 -3.32
N VAL A 193 0.11 -13.99 -3.07
CA VAL A 193 0.65 -13.58 -1.77
C VAL A 193 1.77 -12.58 -1.99
N GLU A 194 1.78 -11.52 -1.19
CA GLU A 194 2.90 -10.59 -1.08
C GLU A 194 3.19 -10.36 0.40
N VAL A 195 4.46 -10.55 0.78
CA VAL A 195 4.97 -10.30 2.12
C VAL A 195 6.00 -9.18 2.03
N GLN A 196 5.97 -8.27 3.00
CA GLN A 196 6.86 -7.14 3.07
C GLN A 196 7.35 -6.95 4.51
N SER A 197 8.66 -6.78 4.68
CA SER A 197 9.27 -6.46 5.97
C SER A 197 9.87 -5.06 5.90
N ILE A 198 9.50 -4.19 6.82
CA ILE A 198 9.99 -2.81 6.91
C ILE A 198 10.60 -2.61 8.29
N TYR A 199 11.80 -2.04 8.31
CA TYR A 199 12.50 -1.63 9.51
C TYR A 199 12.76 -0.14 9.43
N GLY A 200 12.52 0.57 10.52
CA GLY A 200 12.71 2.01 10.51
C GLY A 200 13.02 2.61 11.86
N THR A 201 13.41 3.88 11.79
CA THR A 201 13.64 4.75 12.92
C THR A 201 12.72 5.97 12.80
N VAL A 202 12.37 6.53 13.94
CA VAL A 202 11.69 7.81 14.04
C VAL A 202 12.47 8.66 15.04
N SER A 203 12.70 9.93 14.70
CA SER A 203 13.33 10.89 15.59
C SER A 203 12.60 12.21 15.55
N GLN A 204 12.48 12.86 16.70
CA GLN A 204 11.84 14.16 16.84
C GLN A 204 12.79 15.13 17.52
N LYS A 205 12.80 16.37 17.02
CA LYS A 205 13.30 17.53 17.75
C LYS A 205 12.24 18.61 17.72
N ARG A 206 11.69 18.96 18.87
CA ARG A 206 10.61 19.94 19.01
C ARG A 206 10.92 20.95 20.11
N THR A 207 10.64 22.22 19.85
CA THR A 207 10.62 23.31 20.83
C THR A 207 9.34 24.09 20.65
N TRP A 208 8.57 24.27 21.72
CA TRP A 208 7.30 24.99 21.67
C TRP A 208 7.08 25.81 22.92
N THR A 209 6.10 26.70 22.84
CA THR A 209 5.80 27.65 23.90
C THR A 209 4.37 27.45 24.37
N VAL A 210 4.17 27.29 25.66
CA VAL A 210 2.85 27.14 26.29
C VAL A 210 2.63 28.30 27.26
N GLN A 211 1.38 28.75 27.38
CA GLN A 211 0.95 29.65 28.44
C GLN A 211 0.45 28.81 29.60
N GLU A 212 1.12 28.90 30.74
CA GLU A 212 0.78 28.17 31.96
C GLU A 212 0.29 29.14 33.02
N ASP A 213 -0.79 28.77 33.72
CA ASP A 213 -1.25 29.52 34.88
C ASP A 213 -0.31 29.21 36.05
N THR A 214 0.53 30.18 36.41
CA THR A 214 1.36 30.15 37.61
C THR A 214 0.78 31.04 38.70
N THR A 215 1.33 30.94 39.90
CA THR A 215 0.99 31.81 41.02
C THR A 215 2.19 32.68 41.33
N ASP A 216 2.00 34.01 41.30
CA ASP A 216 3.04 34.96 41.68
C ASP A 216 3.32 34.93 43.19
N GLU A 217 4.37 35.60 43.66
CA GLU A 217 4.78 35.65 45.08
C GLU A 217 3.64 36.12 46.02
N GLU A 218 2.65 36.84 45.48
CA GLU A 218 1.50 37.37 46.21
C GLU A 218 0.23 36.50 46.08
N GLY A 219 0.33 35.28 45.55
CA GLY A 219 -0.81 34.36 45.44
C GLY A 219 -1.74 34.63 44.25
N ARG A 220 -1.37 35.53 43.33
CA ARG A 220 -2.19 35.90 42.16
C ARG A 220 -1.95 34.93 41.00
N ARG A 221 -3.01 34.51 40.31
CA ARG A 221 -2.90 33.71 39.08
C ARG A 221 -2.34 34.59 37.96
N VAL A 222 -1.18 34.24 37.43
CA VAL A 222 -0.51 34.93 36.32
C VAL A 222 -0.31 33.93 35.18
N ARG A 223 -0.50 34.36 33.94
CA ARG A 223 -0.15 33.55 32.76
C ARG A 223 1.31 33.76 32.44
N GLN A 224 2.10 32.72 32.59
CA GLN A 224 3.52 32.72 32.25
C GLN A 224 3.74 31.96 30.95
N GLN A 225 4.55 32.55 30.09
CA GLN A 225 5.03 31.90 28.88
C GLN A 225 6.19 30.98 29.23
N VAL A 226 6.00 29.67 29.06
CA VAL A 226 7.01 28.64 29.32
C VAL A 226 7.44 28.00 28.00
N THR A 227 8.74 28.05 27.72
CA THR A 227 9.34 27.36 26.58
C THR A 227 9.70 25.94 26.99
N ARG A 228 9.24 24.96 26.23
CA ARG A 228 9.47 23.53 26.43
C ARG A 228 10.19 22.95 25.22
N SER A 229 10.94 21.87 25.43
CA SER A 229 11.59 21.14 24.36
C SER A 229 11.50 19.63 24.56
N SER A 230 11.49 18.90 23.45
CA SER A 230 11.44 17.44 23.40
C SER A 230 12.36 16.95 22.29
N ASP A 231 13.27 16.04 22.64
CA ASP A 231 14.18 15.36 21.72
C ASP A 231 14.14 13.87 22.03
N TRP A 232 13.71 13.07 21.07
CA TRP A 232 13.57 11.63 21.25
C TRP A 232 13.77 10.87 19.96
N SER A 233 14.08 9.59 20.09
CA SER A 233 14.10 8.65 18.99
C SER A 233 13.46 7.32 19.35
N GLY A 234 13.11 6.56 18.32
CA GLY A 234 12.60 5.22 18.45
C GLY A 234 12.77 4.43 17.16
N THR A 235 12.39 3.16 17.25
CA THR A 235 12.52 2.17 16.18
C THR A 235 11.21 1.42 16.03
N PHE A 236 10.92 0.98 14.82
CA PHE A 236 9.77 0.15 14.55
C PHE A 236 10.11 -0.91 13.49
N THR A 237 9.34 -1.99 13.52
CA THR A 237 9.33 -3.03 12.50
C THR A 237 7.89 -3.30 12.12
N CYS A 238 7.61 -3.30 10.83
CA CYS A 238 6.32 -3.65 10.27
C CYS A 238 6.49 -4.88 9.37
N GLN A 239 5.69 -5.92 9.59
CA GLN A 239 5.59 -7.06 8.70
C GLN A 239 4.18 -7.10 8.14
N VAL A 240 4.09 -7.04 6.82
CA VAL A 240 2.83 -7.03 6.08
C VAL A 240 2.72 -8.32 5.29
N SER A 241 1.53 -8.90 5.29
CA SER A 241 1.15 -10.00 4.41
C SER A 241 -0.19 -9.66 3.76
N HIS A 242 -0.22 -9.64 2.44
CA HIS A 242 -1.44 -9.59 1.65
C HIS A 242 -1.64 -10.91 0.94
N SER A 243 -2.83 -11.47 1.05
CA SER A 243 -3.20 -12.67 0.32
C SER A 243 -4.55 -12.51 -0.37
N THR A 244 -4.62 -12.97 -1.60
CA THR A 244 -5.87 -13.15 -2.35
C THR A 244 -6.05 -14.64 -2.61
N LYS A 245 -7.22 -15.17 -2.31
CA LYS A 245 -7.60 -16.57 -2.55
C LYS A 245 -8.81 -16.63 -3.47
N PHE A 246 -8.78 -17.56 -4.43
CA PHE A 246 -9.92 -17.91 -5.27
C PHE A 246 -10.43 -19.30 -4.89
N ASP A 247 -11.75 -19.43 -4.72
CA ASP A 247 -12.42 -20.70 -4.45
C ASP A 247 -13.43 -21.02 -5.56
N LEU A 248 -13.45 -22.27 -6.05
CA LEU A 248 -14.31 -22.70 -7.15
C LEU A 248 -15.38 -23.67 -6.66
N GLN A 249 -16.65 -23.32 -6.88
CA GLN A 249 -17.78 -24.18 -6.55
C GLN A 249 -18.63 -24.45 -7.79
N TYR A 250 -18.88 -25.74 -8.09
CA TYR A 250 -19.84 -26.10 -9.13
C TYR A 250 -21.27 -25.89 -8.62
N VAL A 251 -22.08 -25.16 -9.39
CA VAL A 251 -23.50 -24.92 -9.13
C VAL A 251 -24.32 -25.47 -10.28
N SER A 252 -25.10 -26.52 -10.01
CA SER A 252 -26.05 -27.10 -10.95
C SER A 252 -27.22 -26.16 -11.22
N ASN A 253 -27.70 -26.16 -12.46
CA ASN A 253 -28.95 -25.51 -12.83
C ASN A 253 -30.14 -26.39 -12.47
N GLN A 254 -31.22 -25.78 -11.98
CA GLN A 254 -32.47 -26.50 -11.72
C GLN A 254 -33.21 -26.90 -13.01
N PRO A 255 -33.31 -26.04 -14.05
CA PRO A 255 -33.91 -26.45 -15.31
C PRO A 255 -33.02 -27.44 -16.04
N THR A 256 -33.58 -28.59 -16.44
CA THR A 256 -32.87 -29.59 -17.24
C THR A 256 -32.96 -29.33 -18.75
N GLN A 257 -33.81 -28.40 -19.19
CA GLN A 257 -34.01 -28.02 -20.60
C GLN A 257 -33.03 -26.96 -21.10
N ILE A 258 -32.15 -26.44 -20.24
CA ILE A 258 -31.12 -25.47 -20.61
C ILE A 258 -29.92 -26.19 -21.25
N SER A 259 -29.19 -25.50 -22.14
CA SER A 259 -28.06 -26.06 -22.89
C SER A 259 -26.80 -26.37 -22.05
N PHE A 260 -26.83 -26.13 -20.73
CA PHE A 260 -25.72 -26.40 -19.82
C PHE A 260 -26.19 -26.81 -18.42
N ALA A 261 -25.65 -27.92 -17.90
CA ALA A 261 -26.09 -28.51 -16.63
C ALA A 261 -25.81 -27.66 -15.39
N GLY A 262 -24.92 -26.67 -15.49
CA GLY A 262 -24.48 -25.83 -14.39
C GLY A 262 -23.25 -25.03 -14.78
N GLY A 263 -22.66 -24.36 -13.80
CA GLY A 263 -21.44 -23.59 -14.01
C GLY A 263 -20.64 -23.46 -12.72
N TYR A 264 -19.37 -23.09 -12.87
CA TYR A 264 -18.52 -22.78 -11.73
C TYR A 264 -18.77 -21.35 -11.25
N LEU A 265 -18.90 -21.21 -9.93
CA LEU A 265 -18.86 -19.96 -9.21
C LEU A 265 -17.44 -19.80 -8.65
N GLU A 266 -16.79 -18.71 -8.98
CA GLU A 266 -15.53 -18.30 -8.40
C GLU A 266 -15.77 -17.30 -7.28
N THR A 267 -15.14 -17.51 -6.13
CA THR A 267 -15.20 -16.63 -4.96
C THR A 267 -13.81 -16.10 -4.63
N GLU A 268 -13.59 -14.80 -4.80
CA GLU A 268 -12.37 -14.10 -4.43
C GLU A 268 -12.48 -13.60 -2.98
N THR A 269 -11.45 -13.86 -2.16
CA THR A 269 -11.31 -13.32 -0.81
C THR A 269 -9.94 -12.67 -0.64
N LYS A 270 -9.90 -11.48 -0.03
CA LYS A 270 -8.67 -10.74 0.27
C LYS A 270 -8.44 -10.62 1.76
N GLU A 271 -7.20 -10.75 2.18
CA GLU A 271 -6.78 -10.58 3.56
C GLU A 271 -5.48 -9.78 3.60
N GLY A 272 -5.43 -8.80 4.51
CA GLY A 272 -4.23 -8.08 4.87
C GLY A 272 -3.94 -8.27 6.36
N ILE A 273 -2.72 -8.64 6.69
CA ILE A 273 -2.22 -8.79 8.06
C ILE A 273 -1.03 -7.86 8.22
N LEU A 274 -1.04 -7.04 9.27
CA LEU A 274 0.05 -6.15 9.63
C LEU A 274 0.46 -6.44 11.07
N TRP A 275 1.65 -6.99 11.26
CA TRP A 275 2.30 -7.09 12.56
C TRP A 275 3.24 -5.91 12.75
N VAL A 276 3.16 -5.26 13.91
CA VAL A 276 4.01 -4.13 14.27
C VAL A 276 4.71 -4.42 15.57
N SER A 277 6.02 -4.20 15.61
CA SER A 277 6.81 -4.12 16.84
C SER A 277 7.46 -2.75 16.93
N TYR A 278 7.46 -2.16 18.11
CA TYR A 278 7.98 -0.82 18.31
C TYR A 278 8.76 -0.69 19.61
N ASP A 279 9.70 0.23 19.58
CA ASP A 279 10.39 0.73 20.75
C ASP A 279 10.46 2.25 20.62
N LEU A 280 9.68 2.95 21.43
CA LEU A 280 9.41 4.39 21.37
C LEU A 280 9.68 5.06 22.73
N PRO A 281 9.78 6.39 22.82
CA PRO A 281 9.86 7.07 24.11
C PRO A 281 8.56 6.89 24.91
N ARG A 282 8.61 7.11 26.23
CA ARG A 282 7.41 7.44 27.01
C ARG A 282 7.32 8.95 27.12
N LEU A 283 6.20 9.52 26.70
CA LEU A 283 5.96 10.95 26.81
C LEU A 283 5.06 11.24 28.02
N ASN A 284 5.26 12.40 28.66
CA ASN A 284 4.32 12.91 29.66
C ASN A 284 3.10 13.55 28.96
N ALA A 285 2.10 13.96 29.74
CA ALA A 285 0.88 14.60 29.21
C ALA A 285 1.14 15.90 28.41
N VAL A 286 2.35 16.46 28.47
CA VAL A 286 2.74 17.69 27.76
C VAL A 286 3.65 17.38 26.55
N GLY A 287 3.98 16.12 26.28
CA GLY A 287 4.77 15.69 25.12
C GLY A 287 6.29 15.68 25.31
N GLU A 288 6.76 15.77 26.55
CA GLU A 288 8.19 15.67 26.90
C GLU A 288 8.54 14.23 27.30
N VAL A 289 9.80 13.83 27.09
CA VAL A 289 10.29 12.51 27.47
C VAL A 289 10.21 12.32 28.99
N SER A 290 9.45 11.33 29.41
CA SER A 290 9.21 10.99 30.81
C SER A 290 10.20 9.91 31.29
N GLY A 291 11.39 10.34 31.70
CA GLY A 291 12.40 9.48 32.30
C GLY A 291 13.09 8.54 31.30
N ARG A 292 13.68 7.45 31.80
CA ARG A 292 14.49 6.51 30.98
C ARG A 292 13.70 5.30 30.45
N ARG A 293 12.47 5.09 30.92
CA ARG A 293 11.66 3.93 30.52
C ARG A 293 11.11 4.16 29.11
N ARG A 294 11.15 3.11 28.29
CA ARG A 294 10.64 3.13 26.93
C ARG A 294 9.22 2.58 26.83
N ASN A 295 8.52 2.96 25.78
CA ASN A 295 7.25 2.37 25.38
C ASN A 295 7.56 1.29 24.33
N GLN A 296 7.50 0.02 24.76
CA GLN A 296 7.86 -1.14 23.95
C GLN A 296 6.67 -2.07 23.87
N GLY A 297 6.43 -2.63 22.70
CA GLY A 297 5.39 -3.62 22.51
C GLY A 297 5.28 -4.06 21.06
N ASP A 298 4.29 -4.91 20.84
CA ASP A 298 3.89 -5.37 19.53
C ASP A 298 2.38 -5.62 19.48
N PHE A 299 1.82 -5.58 18.28
CA PHE A 299 0.41 -5.90 18.02
C PHE A 299 0.20 -6.28 16.55
N THR A 300 -0.94 -6.89 16.26
CA THR A 300 -1.35 -7.29 14.92
C THR A 300 -2.66 -6.64 14.54
N LEU A 301 -2.72 -6.10 13.32
CA LEU A 301 -3.92 -5.62 12.66
C LEU A 301 -4.31 -6.59 11.55
N ASN A 302 -5.61 -6.85 11.41
CA ASN A 302 -6.16 -7.71 10.38
C ASN A 302 -7.24 -6.94 9.61
N LEU A 303 -7.21 -7.04 8.30
CA LEU A 303 -8.19 -6.43 7.42
C LEU A 303 -8.66 -7.46 6.38
N THR A 304 -9.88 -7.96 6.57
CA THR A 304 -10.49 -8.95 5.68
C THR A 304 -11.47 -8.27 4.72
N GLY A 305 -11.36 -8.63 3.44
CA GLY A 305 -12.26 -8.24 2.38
C GLY A 305 -13.63 -8.92 2.47
N THR A 306 -14.60 -8.35 1.77
CA THR A 306 -15.88 -9.01 1.51
C THR A 306 -15.72 -9.95 0.31
N PRO A 307 -16.10 -11.24 0.42
CA PRO A 307 -16.01 -12.17 -0.69
C PRO A 307 -16.73 -11.66 -1.94
N ARG A 308 -16.08 -11.74 -3.10
CA ARG A 308 -16.65 -11.38 -4.40
C ARG A 308 -16.88 -12.63 -5.21
N THR A 309 -18.12 -12.85 -5.61
CA THR A 309 -18.51 -14.04 -6.38
C THR A 309 -18.81 -13.70 -7.84
N GLN A 310 -18.24 -14.46 -8.77
CA GLN A 310 -18.58 -14.36 -10.19
C GLN A 310 -18.82 -15.72 -10.81
N ARG A 311 -19.74 -15.80 -11.79
CA ARG A 311 -19.94 -17.02 -12.57
C ARG A 311 -18.92 -17.07 -13.70
N LEU A 312 -18.23 -18.20 -13.79
CA LEU A 312 -17.30 -18.44 -14.89
C LEU A 312 -18.06 -18.82 -16.16
N PRO A 313 -17.47 -18.55 -17.35
CA PRO A 313 -18.02 -19.02 -18.61
C PRO A 313 -18.22 -20.53 -18.59
N VAL A 314 -19.36 -20.96 -19.13
CA VAL A 314 -19.62 -22.39 -19.32
C VAL A 314 -18.77 -22.85 -20.50
N PRO A 315 -17.91 -23.88 -20.34
CA PRO A 315 -17.13 -24.42 -21.44
C PRO A 315 -18.04 -24.90 -22.56
N GLN A 316 -17.72 -24.56 -23.81
CA GLN A 316 -18.41 -25.15 -24.96
C GLN A 316 -17.87 -26.57 -25.20
N TYR A 317 -18.65 -27.43 -25.86
CA TYR A 317 -18.22 -28.80 -26.19
C TYR A 317 -16.90 -28.86 -26.99
N GLN A 318 -16.56 -27.78 -27.71
CA GLN A 318 -15.31 -27.63 -28.44
C GLN A 318 -14.10 -27.43 -27.51
N ASP A 319 -14.32 -26.93 -26.30
CA ASP A 319 -13.29 -26.61 -25.30
C ASP A 319 -12.89 -27.81 -24.43
N VAL A 320 -13.64 -28.92 -24.48
CA VAL A 320 -13.46 -30.10 -23.60
C VAL A 320 -12.64 -31.23 -24.27
N HIS A 321 -12.22 -31.06 -25.52
CA HIS A 321 -11.38 -32.07 -26.18
C HIS A 321 -9.92 -31.94 -25.70
N GLY A 322 -9.60 -32.65 -24.62
CA GLY A 322 -8.23 -33.00 -24.27
C GLY A 322 -7.59 -33.83 -25.40
N ARG A 323 -6.36 -33.48 -25.76
CA ARG A 323 -5.47 -34.38 -26.49
C ARG A 323 -4.93 -35.46 -25.58
#